data_AF-A0A964IHI6-F1
#
_entry.id   AF-A0A964IHI6-F1
#
_cell.length_a   1.000
_cell.length_b   1.000
_cell.length_c   1.000
_cell.angle_alpha   90.00
_cell.angle_beta   90.00
_cell.angle_gamma   90.00
#
_symmetry.space_group_name_H-M   'P 1'
#
loop_
_entity.id
_entity.type
_entity.pdbx_description
1 polymer ?
#
loop_
_entity_poly.entity_id
_entity_poly.type
_entity_poly.pdbx_seq_one_letter_code
_entity_poly.pdbx_strand_id
1 'polypeptide(L)' 'MCAAFDADALAPGNLACFMPGPGGLTGAETEARLVWIAALGAPIVGLGFMGLLPDADPDALLRIATAGGG' A
#
# COMPACT_ATOMS: atom_id res chain seq x y z
N MET A 1 -6.65 13.92 -1.57
CA MET A 1 -6.08 13.70 -0.23
C MET A 1 -4.65 13.19 -0.37
N CYS A 2 -3.73 13.53 0.53
CA CYS A 2 -2.43 12.84 0.62
C CYS A 2 -2.46 11.81 1.75
N ALA A 3 -1.86 10.64 1.53
CA ALA A 3 -1.79 9.57 2.51
C ALA A 3 -0.36 9.04 2.65
N ALA A 4 -0.06 8.48 3.81
CA ALA A 4 1.14 7.69 4.05
C ALA A 4 0.74 6.21 4.13
N PHE A 5 1.48 5.37 3.42
CA PHE A 5 1.33 3.92 3.43
C PHE A 5 2.51 3.32 4.18
N ASP A 6 2.24 2.72 5.34
CA ASP A 6 3.25 1.97 6.08
C ASP A 6 3.36 0.55 5.50
N ALA A 7 4.55 0.17 5.05
CA ALA A 7 4.75 -1.10 4.35
C ALA A 7 4.55 -2.32 5.25
N ASP A 8 4.67 -2.16 6.57
CA ASP A 8 4.41 -3.23 7.55
C ASP A 8 2.91 -3.52 7.78
N ALA A 9 2.02 -2.70 7.21
CA ALA A 9 0.58 -2.98 7.20
C ALA A 9 0.24 -4.19 6.31
N LEU A 10 1.16 -4.59 5.42
CA LEU A 10 1.02 -5.78 4.59
C LEU A 10 1.48 -7.04 5.31
N ALA A 11 0.83 -8.15 4.98
CA ALA A 11 1.22 -9.46 5.49
C ALA A 11 2.64 -9.81 5.00
N PRO A 12 3.44 -10.50 5.82
CA PRO A 12 4.82 -10.85 5.47
C PRO A 12 4.88 -11.56 4.11
N GLY A 13 5.83 -11.16 3.26
CA GLY A 13 6.01 -11.71 1.91
C GLY A 13 5.24 -11.00 0.80
N ASN A 14 4.36 -10.04 1.11
CA ASN A 14 3.71 -9.22 0.07
C ASN A 14 4.59 -8.05 -0.38
N LEU A 15 5.40 -7.50 0.51
CA LEU A 15 6.32 -6.40 0.24
C LEU A 15 7.47 -6.44 1.25
N ALA A 16 8.70 -6.19 0.79
CA ALA A 16 9.85 -6.14 1.68
C ALA A 16 9.81 -4.86 2.52
N CYS A 17 9.78 -5.02 3.85
CA CYS A 17 9.70 -3.91 4.80
C CYS A 17 10.54 -4.18 6.05
N PHE A 18 10.87 -3.12 6.79
CA PHE A 18 11.76 -3.19 7.95
C PHE A 18 11.17 -3.98 9.13
N MET A 19 9.85 -3.93 9.34
CA MET A 19 9.19 -4.52 10.51
C MET A 19 7.95 -5.34 10.12
N PRO A 20 8.10 -6.49 9.45
CA PRO A 20 6.95 -7.29 9.02
C PRO A 20 6.09 -7.74 10.22
N GLY A 21 4.83 -7.31 10.26
CA GLY A 21 3.87 -7.66 11.31
C GLY A 21 3.00 -8.87 10.94
N PRO A 22 2.71 -9.78 11.88
CA PRO A 22 1.74 -10.85 11.64
C PRO A 22 0.32 -10.25 11.50
N GLY A 23 -0.51 -10.85 10.63
CA GLY A 23 -1.91 -10.42 10.48
C GLY A 23 -2.13 -9.17 9.62
N GLY A 24 -1.12 -8.74 8.87
CA GLY A 24 -1.26 -7.69 7.86
C GLY A 24 -2.16 -8.10 6.69
N LEU A 25 -2.43 -7.15 5.80
CA LEU A 25 -3.26 -7.36 4.60
C LEU A 25 -2.46 -7.97 3.47
N THR A 26 -3.11 -8.79 2.64
CA THR A 26 -2.55 -9.10 1.32
C THR A 26 -2.49 -7.86 0.44
N GLY A 27 -1.64 -7.89 -0.59
CA GLY A 27 -1.59 -6.83 -1.60
C GLY A 27 -2.97 -6.60 -2.24
N ALA A 28 -3.69 -7.68 -2.59
CA ALA A 28 -5.01 -7.60 -3.19
C ALA A 28 -6.07 -6.97 -2.27
N GLU A 29 -6.07 -7.30 -0.96
CA GLU A 29 -6.96 -6.67 0.01
C GLU A 29 -6.67 -5.18 0.18
N THR A 30 -5.38 -4.82 0.16
CA THR A 30 -4.95 -3.42 0.22
C THR A 30 -5.42 -2.65 -1.00
N GLU A 31 -5.19 -3.18 -2.20
CA GLU A 31 -5.67 -2.58 -3.45
C GLU A 31 -7.19 -2.38 -3.42
N ALA A 32 -7.95 -3.41 -3.02
CA ALA A 32 -9.41 -3.33 -2.93
C ALA A 32 -9.89 -2.24 -1.94
N ARG A 33 -9.21 -2.11 -0.79
CA ARG A 33 -9.53 -1.06 0.20
C ARG A 33 -9.22 0.33 -0.31
N LEU A 34 -8.11 0.51 -1.01
CA LEU A 34 -7.72 1.80 -1.60
C LEU A 34 -8.70 2.23 -2.68
N VAL A 35 -9.13 1.30 -3.56
CA VAL A 35 -10.18 1.55 -4.54
C VAL A 35 -11.49 1.95 -3.87
N TRP A 36 -11.88 1.25 -2.79
CA TRP A 36 -13.08 1.59 -2.03
C TRP A 36 -12.98 3.00 -1.41
N ILE A 37 -11.85 3.36 -0.79
CA ILE A 37 -11.61 4.70 -0.23
C ILE A 37 -11.73 5.76 -1.32
N ALA A 38 -11.10 5.55 -2.48
CA ALA A 38 -11.19 6.49 -3.60
C ALA A 38 -12.64 6.67 -4.07
N ALA A 39 -13.41 5.59 -4.12
CA ALA A 39 -14.82 5.60 -4.52
C ALA A 39 -15.75 6.35 -3.55
N LEU A 40 -15.33 6.59 -2.30
CA LEU A 40 -16.07 7.42 -1.33
C LEU A 40 -15.97 8.93 -1.60
N GLY A 41 -15.37 9.34 -2.73
CA GLY A 41 -15.18 10.74 -3.09
C GLY A 41 -13.93 11.36 -2.47
N ALA A 42 -13.01 10.54 -1.96
CA ALA A 42 -11.74 10.96 -1.37
C ALA A 42 -10.55 10.37 -2.13
N PRO A 43 -10.31 10.75 -3.41
CA PRO A 43 -9.18 10.24 -4.17
C PRO A 43 -7.85 10.59 -3.49
N ILE A 44 -6.94 9.63 -3.46
CA ILE A 44 -5.58 9.84 -2.96
C ILE A 44 -4.75 10.40 -4.12
N VAL A 45 -4.40 11.68 -4.03
CA VAL A 45 -3.63 12.42 -5.06
C VAL A 45 -2.12 12.39 -4.78
N GLY A 46 -1.72 11.70 -3.71
CA GLY A 46 -0.33 11.50 -3.32
C GLY A 46 -0.22 10.42 -2.24
N LEU A 47 0.59 9.40 -2.50
CA LEU A 47 0.82 8.29 -1.59
C LEU A 47 2.32 8.17 -1.30
N GLY A 48 2.72 8.46 -0.07
CA GLY A 48 4.09 8.27 0.40
C GLY A 48 4.27 6.87 0.99
N PHE A 49 5.29 6.14 0.54
CA PHE A 49 5.62 4.82 1.10
C PHE A 49 6.65 4.94 2.22
N MET A 50 6.37 4.29 3.35
CA MET A 50 7.22 4.28 4.54
C MET A 50 7.59 2.83 4.90
N GLY A 51 8.71 2.64 5.59
CA GLY A 51 9.11 1.32 6.10
C GLY A 51 9.63 0.33 5.05
N LEU A 52 9.85 0.77 3.80
CA LEU A 52 10.37 -0.08 2.71
C LEU A 52 11.82 -0.50 2.93
N LEU A 53 12.13 -1.74 2.57
CA LEU A 53 13.51 -2.17 2.34
C LEU A 53 13.93 -1.93 0.88
N PRO A 54 15.25 -1.85 0.59
CA PRO A 54 15.74 -1.61 -0.77
C PRO A 54 15.33 -2.65 -1.83
N ASP A 55 14.93 -3.85 -1.40
CA ASP A 55 14.49 -4.96 -2.22
C ASP A 55 12.96 -5.07 -2.35
N ALA A 56 12.21 -4.05 -1.90
CA ALA A 56 10.77 -3.98 -2.09
C ALA A 56 10.40 -4.01 -3.58
N ASP A 57 9.47 -4.89 -3.95
CA ASP A 57 9.01 -5.08 -5.32
C ASP A 57 8.38 -3.78 -5.88
N PRO A 58 9.01 -3.13 -6.89
CA PRO A 58 8.47 -1.91 -7.49
C PRO A 58 7.09 -2.10 -8.13
N ASP A 59 6.77 -3.29 -8.65
CA ASP A 59 5.49 -3.55 -9.30
C ASP A 59 4.36 -3.66 -8.27
N ALA A 60 4.63 -4.18 -7.08
CA ALA A 60 3.70 -4.14 -5.96
C ALA A 60 3.44 -2.70 -5.49
N LEU A 61 4.48 -1.86 -5.39
CA LEU A 61 4.33 -0.44 -5.05
C LEU A 61 3.48 0.31 -6.08
N LEU A 62 3.71 0.07 -7.37
CA LEU A 62 2.95 0.70 -8.44
C LEU A 62 1.47 0.29 -8.41
N ARG A 63 1.17 -0.98 -8.15
CA ARG A 63 -0.21 -1.46 -7.99
C ARG A 63 -0.93 -0.76 -6.84
N ILE A 64 -0.28 -0.69 -5.67
CA ILE A 64 -0.83 -0.01 -4.49
C ILE A 64 -1.04 1.49 -4.76
N ALA A 65 -0.06 2.16 -5.38
CA ALA A 65 -0.17 3.58 -5.73
C ALA A 65 -1.33 3.84 -6.71
N THR A 66 -1.50 2.97 -7.71
CA THR A 66 -2.56 3.11 -8.71
C THR A 66 -3.95 2.87 -8.12
N ALA A 67 -4.07 1.90 -7.20
CA ALA A 67 -5.33 1.58 -6.54
C ALA A 67 -5.89 2.75 -5.70
N GLY A 68 -5.03 3.63 -5.17
CA GLY A 68 -5.41 4.81 -4.39
C GLY A 68 -6.03 5.96 -5.19
N GLY A 69 -5.97 5.92 -6.52
CA GLY A 69 -6.58 6.94 -7.38
C GLY A 69 -5.61 7.72 -8.27
N GLY A 70 -4.40 7.21 -8.52
CA GLY A 70 -3.52 7.56 -9.65
C GLY A 70 -3.38 9.03 -10.00
#